data_AF-A0A418R4H1-F1
#
_entry.id   AF-A0A418R4H1-F1
#
_cell.length_a   1.000
_cell.length_b   1.000
_cell.length_c   1.000
_cell.angle_alpha   90.00
_cell.angle_beta   90.00
_cell.angle_gamma   90.00
#
_symmetry.space_group_name_H-M   'P 1'
#
loop_
_entity.id
_entity.type
_entity.pdbx_description
1 polymer ?
#
loop_
_entity_poly.entity_id
_entity_poly.type
_entity_poly.pdbx_seq_one_letter_code
_entity_poly.pdbx_strand_id
1 'polypeptide(L)'
;MAQRVARPGIGGLAGRTTGRPPTQTAPGGPKKVSAWLGPATQQLRRWIPRLRRAFGVKLHISTLRRLARRAGYAWKRCRRSLRAQRDPAAFAACQARLRELHRAEARGELAVVYVDECRFSRQAPVPYAWQRRGQPPVALPAVRGSGGHSVLGFWQAHAPGQPLQAYVRAGSLTADLFVLAVHDFAQTLNCPTVLVLDNASIHRALVVRACLAEWADRGLTLLFLPPYSPELNHIELLWHRCKHYWVRPEDYQSDHTLLQRVEYVLNRVGRNYTVSFA
;
A
#
# COMPACT_ATOMS: atom_id res chain seq x y z
N MET A 1 -5.63 47.39 -89.79
CA MET A 1 -6.98 47.49 -89.20
C MET A 1 -7.00 46.57 -87.98
N ALA A 2 -6.73 47.02 -86.73
CA ALA A 2 -7.58 47.81 -85.81
C ALA A 2 -8.98 47.16 -85.66
N GLN A 3 -9.57 46.79 -84.50
CA GLN A 3 -9.45 47.14 -83.04
C GLN A 3 -9.92 45.93 -82.17
N ARG A 4 -9.38 45.62 -80.97
CA ARG A 4 -9.84 45.94 -79.57
C ARG A 4 -11.39 46.07 -79.39
N VAL A 5 -12.08 45.69 -78.29
CA VAL A 5 -11.89 45.08 -76.95
C VAL A 5 -13.30 44.79 -76.37
N ALA A 6 -13.50 43.73 -75.56
CA ALA A 6 -14.19 43.74 -74.25
C ALA A 6 -14.17 42.35 -73.54
N ARG A 7 -13.82 42.35 -72.26
CA ARG A 7 -13.86 41.27 -71.22
C ARG A 7 -14.86 41.73 -70.11
N PRO A 8 -15.27 40.99 -69.04
CA PRO A 8 -14.48 39.98 -68.27
C PRO A 8 -15.24 38.84 -67.49
N GLY A 9 -14.46 37.99 -66.80
CA GLY A 9 -14.83 37.24 -65.58
C GLY A 9 -14.81 35.71 -65.72
N ILE A 10 -14.32 34.85 -64.82
CA ILE A 10 -13.77 34.78 -63.44
C ILE A 10 -12.96 33.45 -63.46
N GLY A 11 -11.76 33.22 -62.92
CA GLY A 11 -11.13 33.74 -61.71
C GLY A 11 -11.06 32.67 -60.61
N GLY A 12 -10.16 31.68 -60.75
CA GLY A 12 -9.39 31.10 -59.63
C GLY A 12 -10.00 29.98 -58.76
N LEU A 13 -9.59 28.74 -59.03
CA LEU A 13 -9.55 27.62 -58.07
C LEU A 13 -8.18 27.62 -57.36
N ALA A 14 -8.14 27.69 -56.02
CA ALA A 14 -7.03 27.15 -55.22
C ALA A 14 -7.31 27.08 -53.70
N GLY A 15 -7.20 25.86 -53.14
CA GLY A 15 -6.49 25.61 -51.88
C GLY A 15 -7.17 25.93 -50.54
N ARG A 16 -7.98 24.99 -50.00
CA ARG A 16 -8.40 24.98 -48.59
C ARG A 16 -7.23 24.62 -47.66
N THR A 17 -6.73 25.57 -46.88
CA THR A 17 -5.82 25.31 -45.76
C THR A 17 -6.55 24.65 -44.60
N THR A 18 -6.21 23.40 -44.27
CA THR A 18 -6.69 22.64 -43.11
C THR A 18 -5.96 23.08 -41.82
N GLY A 19 -6.19 24.32 -41.39
CA GLY A 19 -5.76 24.81 -40.08
C GLY A 19 -6.73 24.39 -38.98
N ARG A 20 -6.22 23.83 -37.88
CA ARG A 20 -6.99 23.58 -36.66
C ARG A 20 -7.44 24.94 -36.07
N PRO A 21 -8.74 25.17 -35.78
CA PRO A 21 -9.17 26.44 -35.22
C PRO A 21 -8.55 26.66 -33.82
N PRO A 22 -8.22 27.91 -33.47
CA PRO A 22 -7.57 28.21 -32.20
C PRO A 22 -8.51 27.85 -31.04
N THR A 23 -7.93 27.26 -29.99
CA THR A 23 -8.67 26.92 -28.77
C THR A 23 -8.93 28.20 -28.00
N GLN A 24 -10.11 28.80 -28.17
CA GLN A 24 -10.55 29.90 -27.32
C GLN A 24 -10.70 29.40 -25.87
N THR A 25 -9.69 29.63 -25.04
CA THR A 25 -9.82 29.53 -23.59
C THR A 25 -10.53 30.79 -23.10
N ALA A 26 -11.80 30.66 -22.74
CA ALA A 26 -12.55 31.74 -22.10
C ALA A 26 -11.81 32.23 -20.82
N PRO A 27 -11.71 33.54 -20.59
CA PRO A 27 -11.07 34.09 -19.39
C PRO A 27 -11.84 33.63 -18.14
N GLY A 28 -11.13 32.99 -17.20
CA GLY A 28 -11.70 32.44 -15.95
C GLY A 28 -12.01 30.93 -15.94
N GLY A 29 -11.78 30.21 -17.06
CA GLY A 29 -12.05 28.77 -17.18
C GLY A 29 -11.32 27.84 -16.17
N PRO A 30 -10.01 28.00 -15.89
CA PRO A 30 -9.28 27.06 -15.04
C PRO A 30 -9.70 27.08 -13.56
N LYS A 31 -9.94 28.27 -12.98
CA LYS A 31 -10.30 28.44 -11.56
C LYS A 31 -11.71 27.94 -11.23
N LYS A 32 -12.67 28.10 -12.16
CA LYS A 32 -14.03 27.54 -12.00
C LYS A 32 -14.02 26.01 -12.13
N VAL A 33 -13.18 25.46 -13.01
CA VAL A 33 -13.05 24.01 -13.17
C VAL A 33 -12.46 23.36 -11.92
N SER A 34 -11.43 23.92 -11.29
CA SER A 34 -10.88 23.37 -10.04
C SER A 34 -11.90 23.41 -8.88
N ALA A 35 -12.69 24.48 -8.76
CA ALA A 35 -13.76 24.56 -7.75
C ALA A 35 -14.83 23.47 -7.92
N TRP A 36 -15.13 23.05 -9.15
CA TRP A 36 -16.13 22.01 -9.42
C TRP A 36 -15.60 20.60 -9.28
N LEU A 37 -14.35 20.35 -9.65
CA LEU A 37 -13.74 19.03 -9.56
C LEU A 37 -13.48 18.58 -8.11
N GLY A 38 -13.44 19.54 -7.17
CA GLY A 38 -13.24 19.26 -5.74
C GLY A 38 -11.87 18.63 -5.46
N PRO A 39 -11.68 17.97 -4.29
CA PRO A 39 -10.41 17.36 -3.93
C PRO A 39 -10.05 16.14 -4.80
N ALA A 40 -11.05 15.40 -5.30
CA ALA A 40 -10.85 14.29 -6.23
C ALA A 40 -12.13 13.99 -7.03
N THR A 41 -11.97 13.56 -8.29
CA THR A 41 -13.09 13.11 -9.11
C THR A 41 -12.66 12.04 -10.12
N GLN A 42 -13.37 10.92 -10.13
CA GLN A 42 -13.15 9.84 -11.10
C GLN A 42 -13.96 10.08 -12.40
N GLN A 43 -15.12 10.73 -12.29
CA GLN A 43 -16.11 10.83 -13.37
C GLN A 43 -16.13 12.22 -14.03
N LEU A 44 -15.06 12.55 -14.77
CA LEU A 44 -14.98 13.81 -15.53
C LEU A 44 -16.16 14.03 -16.49
N ARG A 45 -16.76 12.95 -17.02
CA ARG A 45 -17.91 13.02 -17.94
C ARG A 45 -19.17 13.62 -17.30
N ARG A 46 -19.39 13.42 -15.99
CA ARG A 46 -20.55 13.93 -15.26
C ARG A 46 -20.64 15.46 -15.30
N TRP A 47 -19.51 16.13 -15.54
CA TRP A 47 -19.42 17.59 -15.58
C TRP A 47 -19.75 18.18 -16.96
N ILE A 48 -19.79 17.39 -18.03
CA ILE A 48 -20.06 17.86 -19.39
C ILE A 48 -21.37 18.67 -19.49
N PRO A 49 -22.51 18.23 -18.94
CA PRO A 49 -23.76 19.00 -19.01
C PRO A 49 -23.70 20.32 -18.23
N ARG A 50 -22.98 20.35 -17.10
CA ARG A 50 -22.79 21.55 -16.27
C ARG A 50 -21.88 22.57 -16.96
N LEU A 51 -20.79 22.10 -17.56
CA LEU A 51 -19.86 22.91 -18.34
C LEU A 51 -20.52 23.47 -19.61
N ARG A 52 -21.34 22.67 -20.29
CA ARG A 52 -22.13 23.13 -21.45
C ARG A 52 -23.08 24.26 -21.05
N ARG A 53 -23.77 24.15 -19.92
CA ARG A 53 -24.65 25.22 -19.40
C ARG A 53 -23.88 26.47 -19.02
N ALA A 54 -22.74 26.33 -18.35
CA ALA A 54 -22.00 27.46 -17.82
C ALA A 54 -21.17 28.24 -18.86
N PHE A 55 -20.73 27.56 -19.93
CA PHE A 55 -19.85 28.17 -20.93
C PHE A 55 -20.47 28.20 -22.34
N GLY A 56 -21.64 27.60 -22.55
CA GLY A 56 -22.27 27.49 -23.87
C GLY A 56 -21.56 26.56 -24.86
N VAL A 57 -20.41 25.99 -24.50
CA VAL A 57 -19.57 25.18 -25.40
C VAL A 57 -19.79 23.69 -25.20
N LYS A 58 -19.92 22.92 -26.29
CA LYS A 58 -19.79 21.46 -26.26
C LYS A 58 -18.32 21.09 -26.02
N LEU A 59 -17.99 20.68 -24.79
CA LEU A 59 -16.64 20.22 -24.45
C LEU A 59 -16.52 18.70 -24.59
N HIS A 60 -15.51 18.27 -25.34
CA HIS A 60 -15.11 16.86 -25.40
C HIS A 60 -14.34 16.45 -24.13
N ILE A 61 -14.43 15.17 -23.75
CA ILE A 61 -13.78 14.63 -22.54
C ILE A 61 -12.26 14.81 -22.54
N SER A 62 -11.61 14.80 -23.71
CA SER A 62 -10.17 15.05 -23.85
C SER A 62 -9.80 16.49 -23.47
N THR A 63 -10.67 17.47 -23.75
CA THR A 63 -10.48 18.86 -23.34
C THR A 63 -10.58 18.97 -21.82
N LEU A 64 -11.53 18.28 -21.19
CA LEU A 64 -11.65 18.26 -19.73
C LEU A 64 -10.44 17.64 -19.03
N ARG A 65 -9.90 16.54 -19.57
CA ARG A 65 -8.65 15.95 -19.05
C ARG A 65 -7.48 16.92 -19.12
N ARG A 66 -7.35 17.66 -20.23
CA ARG A 66 -6.29 18.66 -20.40
C ARG A 66 -6.46 19.85 -19.48
N LEU A 67 -7.69 20.33 -19.29
CA LEU A 67 -7.98 21.40 -18.33
C LEU A 67 -7.71 20.95 -16.89
N ALA A 68 -8.10 19.74 -16.51
CA ALA A 68 -7.81 19.17 -15.20
C ALA A 68 -6.29 19.10 -14.95
N ARG A 69 -5.49 18.61 -15.92
CA ARG A 69 -4.03 18.60 -15.82
C ARG A 69 -3.43 20.00 -15.68
N ARG A 70 -3.90 20.97 -16.47
CA ARG A 70 -3.49 22.39 -16.37
C ARG A 70 -3.87 23.01 -15.03
N ALA A 71 -4.95 22.55 -14.40
CA ALA A 71 -5.38 22.95 -13.07
C ALA A 71 -4.66 22.18 -11.93
N GLY A 72 -3.63 21.39 -12.24
CA GLY A 72 -2.82 20.68 -11.25
C GLY A 72 -3.31 19.28 -10.85
N TYR A 73 -4.34 18.73 -11.52
CA TYR A 73 -4.81 17.37 -11.23
C TYR A 73 -3.95 16.31 -11.93
N ALA A 74 -3.57 15.28 -11.18
CA ALA A 74 -2.93 14.07 -11.69
C ALA A 74 -3.88 12.87 -11.61
N TRP A 75 -3.81 11.97 -12.59
CA TRP A 75 -4.55 10.71 -12.53
C TRP A 75 -3.79 9.70 -11.67
N LYS A 76 -4.27 9.49 -10.45
CA LYS A 76 -3.68 8.57 -9.46
C LYS A 76 -4.76 7.77 -8.75
N ARG A 77 -4.40 6.60 -8.23
CA ARG A 77 -5.31 5.74 -7.46
C ARG A 77 -5.57 6.37 -6.08
N CYS A 78 -6.83 6.42 -5.64
CA CYS A 78 -7.16 6.79 -4.26
C CYS A 78 -6.65 5.71 -3.29
N ARG A 79 -6.25 6.11 -2.08
CA ARG A 79 -5.76 5.23 -1.01
C ARG A 79 -6.74 5.21 0.16
N ARG A 80 -6.93 4.03 0.77
CA ARG A 80 -7.59 3.91 2.08
C ARG A 80 -6.62 4.38 3.18
N SER A 81 -7.09 5.19 4.11
CA SER A 81 -6.30 5.69 5.23
C SER A 81 -7.11 5.60 6.53
N LEU A 82 -6.46 5.12 7.58
CA LEU A 82 -7.03 5.07 8.93
C LEU A 82 -6.67 6.31 9.76
N ARG A 83 -5.92 7.26 9.18
CA ARG A 83 -5.39 8.44 9.88
C ARG A 83 -6.47 9.32 10.51
N ALA A 84 -7.67 9.34 9.93
CA ALA A 84 -8.78 10.12 10.46
C ALA A 84 -9.43 9.50 11.72
N GLN A 85 -9.19 8.20 11.97
CA GLN A 85 -9.78 7.45 13.08
C GLN A 85 -8.83 7.32 14.28
N ARG A 86 -7.54 7.61 14.10
CA ARG A 86 -6.53 7.50 15.17
C ARG A 86 -6.53 8.74 16.06
N ASP A 87 -6.21 8.55 17.34
CA ASP A 87 -5.86 9.64 18.24
C ASP A 87 -4.45 10.17 17.91
N PRO A 88 -4.31 11.45 17.49
CA PRO A 88 -3.01 12.03 17.15
C PRO A 88 -2.04 12.11 18.32
N ALA A 89 -2.53 12.33 19.55
CA ALA A 89 -1.69 12.48 20.74
C ALA A 89 -1.12 11.12 21.15
N ALA A 90 -1.99 10.09 21.25
CA ALA A 90 -1.56 8.72 21.52
C ALA A 90 -0.57 8.20 20.47
N PHE A 91 -0.82 8.50 19.18
CA PHE A 91 0.10 8.17 18.09
C PHE A 91 1.48 8.81 18.29
N ALA A 92 1.53 10.12 18.57
CA ALA A 92 2.79 10.83 18.75
C ALA A 92 3.57 10.34 19.98
N ALA A 93 2.87 10.08 21.10
CA ALA A 93 3.46 9.55 22.32
C ALA A 93 4.06 8.15 22.11
N CYS A 94 3.29 7.24 21.48
CA CYS A 94 3.78 5.91 21.14
C CYS A 94 4.99 5.97 20.20
N GLN A 95 4.96 6.84 19.19
CA GLN A 95 6.09 7.03 18.30
C GLN A 95 7.34 7.54 19.03
N ALA A 96 7.20 8.47 19.97
CA ALA A 96 8.31 8.93 20.80
C ALA A 96 8.87 7.78 21.66
N ARG A 97 7.99 6.97 22.27
CA ARG A 97 8.38 5.81 23.06
C ARG A 97 9.14 4.76 22.24
N LEU A 98 8.68 4.43 21.04
CA LEU A 98 9.39 3.50 20.15
C LEU A 98 10.78 4.03 19.77
N ARG A 99 10.93 5.34 19.56
CA ARG A 99 12.25 5.94 19.31
C ARG A 99 13.19 5.78 20.50
N GLU A 100 12.71 5.93 21.72
CA GLU A 100 13.51 5.68 22.93
C GLU A 100 13.93 4.22 23.04
N LEU A 101 12.98 3.30 22.82
CA LEU A 101 13.25 1.86 22.86
C LEU A 101 14.28 1.45 21.82
N HIS A 102 14.20 1.95 20.58
CA HIS A 102 15.21 1.68 19.55
C HIS A 102 16.57 2.32 19.86
N ARG A 103 16.62 3.45 20.57
CA ARG A 103 17.89 3.99 21.05
C ARG A 103 18.51 3.09 22.13
N ALA A 104 17.70 2.53 23.03
CA ALA A 104 18.17 1.58 24.04
C ALA A 104 18.62 0.26 23.40
N GLU A 105 17.89 -0.23 22.41
CA GLU A 105 18.26 -1.38 21.60
C GLU A 105 19.59 -1.19 20.87
N ALA A 106 19.81 -0.01 20.28
CA ALA A 106 21.08 0.32 19.64
C ALA A 106 22.27 0.35 20.63
N ARG A 107 22.01 0.55 21.93
CA ARG A 107 23.01 0.46 22.99
C ARG A 107 23.15 -0.96 23.57
N GLY A 108 22.35 -1.93 23.10
CA GLY A 108 22.35 -3.30 23.58
C GLY A 108 21.68 -3.50 24.94
N GLU A 109 20.90 -2.52 25.41
CA GLU A 109 20.24 -2.58 26.74
C GLU A 109 18.99 -3.48 26.75
N LEU A 110 18.31 -3.58 25.61
CA LEU A 110 17.09 -4.37 25.42
C LEU A 110 16.90 -4.75 23.95
N ALA A 111 15.98 -5.67 23.66
CA ALA A 111 15.50 -5.98 22.32
C ALA A 111 14.10 -5.41 22.07
N VAL A 112 13.85 -4.88 20.86
CA VAL A 112 12.53 -4.45 20.41
C VAL A 112 12.04 -5.37 19.30
N VAL A 113 11.05 -6.19 19.63
CA VAL A 113 10.56 -7.25 18.76
C VAL A 113 9.13 -6.94 18.35
N TYR A 114 8.88 -6.77 17.06
CA TYR A 114 7.54 -6.55 16.53
C TYR A 114 6.83 -7.88 16.35
N VAL A 115 5.57 -7.94 16.80
CA VAL A 115 4.73 -9.14 16.75
C VAL A 115 3.46 -8.84 15.99
N ASP A 116 3.13 -9.70 15.03
CA ASP A 116 1.92 -9.59 14.22
C ASP A 116 1.55 -10.92 13.56
N GLU A 117 0.27 -11.05 13.22
CA GLU A 117 -0.28 -12.16 12.45
C GLU A 117 -0.45 -11.79 10.97
N CYS A 118 0.01 -12.67 10.10
CA CYS A 118 -0.16 -12.52 8.67
C CYS A 118 -0.70 -13.79 8.02
N ARG A 119 -1.82 -13.66 7.29
CA ARG A 119 -2.38 -14.75 6.49
C ARG A 119 -1.81 -14.77 5.07
N PHE A 120 -1.31 -15.93 4.65
CA PHE A 120 -0.95 -16.27 3.27
C PHE A 120 -2.00 -17.20 2.68
N SER A 121 -2.72 -16.75 1.66
CA SER A 121 -3.71 -17.56 0.94
C SER A 121 -3.30 -17.75 -0.51
N ARG A 122 -3.94 -18.70 -1.21
CA ARG A 122 -3.73 -18.94 -2.66
C ARG A 122 -4.18 -17.78 -3.54
N GLN A 123 -4.81 -16.76 -2.98
CA GLN A 123 -5.09 -15.52 -3.68
C GLN A 123 -3.83 -14.67 -3.74
N ALA A 124 -3.03 -14.88 -4.79
CA ALA A 124 -1.83 -14.09 -5.05
C ALA A 124 -2.15 -12.58 -5.12
N PRO A 125 -1.34 -11.72 -4.49
CA PRO A 125 -1.40 -10.29 -4.78
C PRO A 125 -1.10 -10.03 -6.25
N VAL A 126 -1.77 -9.05 -6.86
CA VAL A 126 -1.44 -8.62 -8.22
C VAL A 126 -0.23 -7.68 -8.15
N PRO A 127 0.96 -8.09 -8.61
CA PRO A 127 2.16 -7.29 -8.49
C PRO A 127 2.25 -6.27 -9.63
N TYR A 128 3.09 -5.25 -9.43
CA TYR A 128 3.62 -4.50 -10.56
C TYR A 128 4.75 -5.31 -11.19
N ALA A 129 4.72 -5.48 -12.51
CA ALA A 129 5.73 -6.22 -13.25
C ALA A 129 6.10 -5.50 -14.54
N TRP A 130 7.38 -5.55 -14.91
CA TRP A 130 7.85 -5.13 -16.22
C TRP A 130 7.37 -6.14 -17.26
N GLN A 131 6.63 -5.66 -18.27
CA GLN A 131 6.02 -6.50 -19.31
C GLN A 131 6.33 -5.90 -20.69
N ARG A 132 6.43 -6.76 -21.71
CA ARG A 132 6.75 -6.32 -23.07
C ARG A 132 5.67 -5.37 -23.60
N ARG A 133 6.08 -4.20 -24.07
CA ARG A 133 5.16 -3.20 -24.65
C ARG A 133 4.47 -3.80 -25.89
N GLY A 134 3.15 -3.61 -25.98
CA GLY A 134 2.35 -4.10 -27.11
C GLY A 134 1.86 -5.54 -26.96
N GLN A 135 2.26 -6.26 -25.91
CA GLN A 135 1.75 -7.59 -25.61
C GLN A 135 0.58 -7.53 -24.61
N PRO A 136 -0.32 -8.53 -24.62
CA PRO A 136 -1.33 -8.68 -23.58
C PRO A 136 -0.68 -8.77 -22.19
N PRO A 137 -1.34 -8.24 -21.13
CA PRO A 137 -0.86 -8.41 -19.77
C PRO A 137 -0.76 -9.89 -19.39
N VAL A 138 0.31 -10.25 -18.67
CA VAL A 138 0.48 -11.59 -18.09
C VAL A 138 -0.68 -11.87 -17.14
N ALA A 139 -1.39 -12.98 -17.39
CA ALA A 139 -2.48 -13.43 -16.55
C ALA A 139 -1.92 -14.17 -15.32
N LEU A 140 -2.44 -13.83 -14.15
CA LEU A 140 -2.19 -14.59 -12.93
C LEU A 140 -3.39 -15.52 -12.64
N PRO A 141 -3.15 -16.74 -12.11
CA PRO A 141 -4.23 -17.64 -11.75
C PRO A 141 -5.23 -16.98 -10.78
N ALA A 142 -6.50 -16.96 -11.16
CA ALA A 142 -7.59 -16.41 -10.33
C ALA A 142 -8.21 -17.51 -9.44
N VAL A 143 -7.38 -18.30 -8.77
CA VAL A 143 -7.86 -19.43 -7.97
C VAL A 143 -8.36 -18.91 -6.61
N ARG A 144 -9.68 -18.87 -6.45
CA ARG A 144 -10.32 -18.72 -5.14
C ARG A 144 -10.45 -20.10 -4.49
N GLY A 145 -9.37 -20.61 -3.93
CA GLY A 145 -9.38 -21.86 -3.16
C GLY A 145 -9.64 -21.63 -1.68
N SER A 146 -10.30 -22.59 -1.02
CA SER A 146 -10.20 -22.75 0.43
C SER A 146 -8.74 -23.08 0.81
N GLY A 147 -8.32 -22.65 2.00
CA GLY A 147 -6.96 -22.89 2.51
C GLY A 147 -6.21 -21.62 2.93
N GLY A 148 -4.89 -21.75 3.01
CA GLY A 148 -3.97 -20.72 3.48
C GLY A 148 -3.50 -20.91 4.92
N HIS A 149 -2.35 -20.30 5.18
CA HIS A 149 -1.64 -20.42 6.44
C HIS A 149 -1.60 -19.08 7.14
N SER A 150 -1.81 -19.10 8.45
CA SER A 150 -1.58 -17.95 9.32
C SER A 150 -0.20 -18.09 9.92
N VAL A 151 0.54 -17.00 9.90
CA VAL A 151 1.90 -16.90 10.38
C VAL A 151 1.91 -15.89 11.52
N LEU A 152 2.36 -16.32 12.70
CA LEU A 152 2.71 -15.42 13.80
C LEU A 152 4.20 -15.14 13.73
N GLY A 153 4.60 -13.89 13.55
CA GLY A 153 6.01 -13.52 13.49
C GLY A 153 6.45 -12.71 14.69
N PHE A 154 7.66 -12.98 15.18
CA PHE A 154 8.39 -12.22 16.19
C PHE A 154 9.66 -11.70 15.51
N TRP A 155 9.66 -10.42 15.14
CA TRP A 155 10.68 -9.85 14.28
C TRP A 155 11.44 -8.70 14.95
N GLN A 156 12.74 -8.87 15.13
CA GLN A 156 13.62 -7.82 15.63
C GLN A 156 14.16 -6.99 14.46
N ALA A 157 13.37 -6.02 14.01
CA ALA A 157 13.55 -5.30 12.77
C ALA A 157 14.90 -4.55 12.61
N HIS A 158 15.44 -4.02 13.72
CA HIS A 158 16.62 -3.13 13.70
C HIS A 158 17.89 -3.79 14.22
N ALA A 159 17.81 -5.03 14.68
CA ALA A 159 18.98 -5.78 15.09
C ALA A 159 19.80 -6.22 13.85
N PRO A 160 21.13 -6.39 14.01
CA PRO A 160 21.96 -7.01 13.00
C PRO A 160 21.38 -8.36 12.56
N GLY A 161 21.24 -8.56 11.25
CA GLY A 161 20.66 -9.78 10.70
C GLY A 161 19.15 -9.94 10.94
N GLN A 162 18.44 -8.94 11.45
CA GLN A 162 16.97 -8.87 11.51
C GLN A 162 16.27 -10.20 11.88
N PRO A 163 16.63 -10.83 13.02
CA PRO A 163 16.18 -12.17 13.34
C PRO A 163 14.64 -12.23 13.41
N LEU A 164 14.11 -13.33 12.87
CA LEU A 164 12.68 -13.64 12.83
C LEU A 164 12.45 -15.03 13.39
N GLN A 165 11.62 -15.12 14.42
CA GLN A 165 11.01 -16.39 14.84
C GLN A 165 9.56 -16.38 14.34
N ALA A 166 9.17 -17.41 13.58
CA ALA A 166 7.86 -17.47 12.95
C ALA A 166 7.20 -18.82 13.18
N TYR A 167 5.91 -18.79 13.49
CA TYR A 167 5.07 -19.97 13.69
C TYR A 167 4.03 -20.03 12.59
N VAL A 168 4.08 -21.08 11.78
CA VAL A 168 3.17 -21.28 10.64
C VAL A 168 2.12 -22.32 11.02
N ARG A 169 0.85 -22.03 10.74
CA ARG A 169 -0.22 -23.02 10.91
C ARG A 169 -1.36 -22.87 9.91
N ALA A 170 -2.15 -23.92 9.72
CA ALA A 170 -3.33 -23.90 8.87
C ALA A 170 -4.59 -23.43 9.63
N GLY A 171 -5.23 -22.32 9.23
CA GLY A 171 -6.44 -21.77 9.86
C GLY A 171 -6.19 -20.50 10.71
N SER A 172 -7.10 -20.13 11.61
CA SER A 172 -6.98 -18.93 12.46
C SER A 172 -6.08 -19.11 13.69
N LEU A 173 -5.30 -18.09 14.08
CA LEU A 173 -4.64 -18.07 15.38
C LEU A 173 -5.63 -17.79 16.52
N THR A 174 -5.37 -18.38 17.68
CA THR A 174 -6.14 -18.20 18.91
C THR A 174 -5.27 -17.56 19.99
N ALA A 175 -5.90 -17.06 21.05
CA ALA A 175 -5.18 -16.50 22.19
C ALA A 175 -4.28 -17.55 22.87
N ASP A 176 -4.72 -18.80 22.99
CA ASP A 176 -3.92 -19.88 23.60
C ASP A 176 -2.69 -20.20 22.75
N LEU A 177 -2.83 -20.25 21.42
CA LEU A 177 -1.69 -20.44 20.51
C LEU A 177 -0.71 -19.27 20.58
N PHE A 178 -1.22 -18.05 20.74
CA PHE A 178 -0.37 -16.87 20.95
C PHE A 178 0.41 -17.00 22.26
N VAL A 179 -0.23 -17.39 23.36
CA VAL A 179 0.44 -17.62 24.65
C VAL A 179 1.53 -18.68 24.54
N LEU A 180 1.23 -19.82 23.92
CA LEU A 180 2.23 -20.88 23.67
C LEU A 180 3.44 -20.36 22.88
N ALA A 181 3.20 -19.59 21.81
CA ALA A 181 4.25 -18.99 21.02
C ALA A 181 5.08 -17.97 21.82
N VAL A 182 4.46 -17.16 22.67
CA VAL A 182 5.18 -16.23 23.54
C VAL A 182 6.01 -16.98 24.59
N HIS A 183 5.52 -18.08 25.18
CA HIS A 183 6.31 -18.88 26.13
C HIS A 183 7.53 -19.52 25.47
N ASP A 184 7.37 -20.05 24.25
CA ASP A 184 8.46 -20.63 23.46
C ASP A 184 9.48 -19.55 23.07
N PHE A 185 9.02 -18.41 22.54
CA PHE A 185 9.86 -17.25 22.27
C PHE A 185 10.61 -16.77 23.52
N ALA A 186 9.94 -16.76 24.67
CA ALA A 186 10.53 -16.33 25.92
C ALA A 186 11.71 -17.23 26.38
N GLN A 187 11.80 -18.49 25.90
CA GLN A 187 12.94 -19.36 26.16
C GLN A 187 14.23 -18.92 25.46
N THR A 188 14.13 -18.10 24.41
CA THR A 188 15.27 -17.66 23.61
C THR A 188 15.78 -16.27 24.01
N LEU A 189 15.24 -15.70 25.09
CA LEU A 189 15.59 -14.36 25.56
C LEU A 189 16.98 -14.32 26.17
N ASN A 190 17.81 -13.44 25.63
CA ASN A 190 19.18 -13.20 26.10
C ASN A 190 19.34 -11.82 26.77
N CYS A 191 18.30 -10.98 26.71
CA CYS A 191 18.27 -9.64 27.30
C CYS A 191 16.81 -9.22 27.54
N PRO A 192 16.56 -8.16 28.34
CA PRO A 192 15.23 -7.58 28.48
C PRO A 192 14.62 -7.29 27.11
N THR A 193 13.38 -7.69 26.90
CA THR A 193 12.75 -7.63 25.57
C THR A 193 11.37 -6.99 25.66
N VAL A 194 11.09 -6.09 24.73
CA VAL A 194 9.78 -5.47 24.55
C VAL A 194 9.15 -6.03 23.28
N LEU A 195 8.04 -6.74 23.43
CA LEU A 195 7.19 -7.12 22.30
C LEU A 195 6.28 -5.95 21.95
N VAL A 196 6.33 -5.49 20.71
CA VAL A 196 5.47 -4.43 20.17
C VAL A 196 4.39 -5.08 19.33
N LEU A 197 3.12 -4.83 19.66
CA LEU A 197 1.99 -5.51 19.04
C LEU A 197 0.78 -4.60 18.87
N ASP A 198 -0.13 -4.98 17.98
CA ASP A 198 -1.38 -4.27 17.78
C ASP A 198 -2.43 -4.62 18.86
N ASN A 199 -3.66 -4.15 18.71
CA ASN A 199 -4.76 -4.43 19.64
C ASN A 199 -5.67 -5.58 19.18
N ALA A 200 -5.17 -6.56 18.43
CA ALA A 200 -5.98 -7.73 18.10
C ALA A 200 -6.55 -8.37 19.38
N SER A 201 -7.81 -8.84 19.29
CA SER A 201 -8.52 -9.38 20.46
C SER A 201 -7.78 -10.55 21.12
N ILE A 202 -7.06 -11.35 20.32
CA ILE A 202 -6.25 -12.46 20.80
C ILE A 202 -5.14 -12.00 21.75
N HIS A 203 -4.54 -10.82 21.52
CA HIS A 203 -3.46 -10.30 22.36
C HIS A 203 -3.96 -9.67 23.67
N ARG A 204 -5.25 -9.32 23.73
CA ARG A 204 -5.87 -8.71 24.92
C ARG A 204 -6.73 -9.70 25.70
N ALA A 205 -6.75 -10.97 25.30
CA ALA A 205 -7.52 -12.01 25.95
C ALA A 205 -7.11 -12.22 27.41
N LEU A 206 -8.04 -12.74 28.21
CA LEU A 206 -7.81 -12.98 29.64
C LEU A 206 -6.61 -13.90 29.89
N VAL A 207 -6.45 -14.95 29.08
CA VAL A 207 -5.33 -15.88 29.15
C VAL A 207 -3.99 -15.17 28.93
N VAL A 208 -3.91 -14.21 28.01
CA VAL A 208 -2.69 -13.40 27.82
C VAL A 208 -2.42 -12.52 29.02
N ARG A 209 -3.47 -11.89 29.57
CA ARG A 209 -3.34 -11.04 30.76
C ARG A 209 -2.84 -11.80 31.98
N ALA A 210 -3.24 -13.06 32.13
CA ALA A 210 -2.81 -13.93 33.23
C ALA A 210 -1.30 -14.21 33.19
N CYS A 211 -0.69 -14.25 32.00
CA CYS A 211 0.73 -14.54 31.83
C CYS A 211 1.65 -13.31 31.95
N LEU A 212 1.10 -12.09 32.01
CA LEU A 212 1.92 -10.85 31.95
C LEU A 212 2.94 -10.74 33.08
N ALA A 213 2.58 -11.14 34.30
CA ALA A 213 3.48 -11.10 35.45
C ALA A 213 4.65 -12.09 35.27
N GLU A 214 4.34 -13.33 34.89
CA GLU A 214 5.34 -14.36 34.60
C GLU A 214 6.30 -13.93 33.49
N TRP A 215 5.78 -13.35 32.41
CA TRP A 215 6.61 -12.85 31.32
C TRP A 215 7.49 -11.68 31.77
N ALA A 216 6.97 -10.76 32.59
CA ALA A 216 7.74 -9.65 33.13
C ALA A 216 8.88 -10.12 34.02
N ASP A 217 8.66 -11.14 34.86
CA ASP A 217 9.70 -11.74 35.71
C ASP A 217 10.83 -12.38 34.88
N ARG A 218 10.53 -12.80 33.64
CA ARG A 218 11.50 -13.29 32.66
C ARG A 218 12.12 -12.19 31.80
N GLY A 219 11.85 -10.92 32.10
CA GLY A 219 12.37 -9.77 31.37
C GLY A 219 11.63 -9.49 30.05
N LEU A 220 10.44 -10.04 29.85
CA LEU A 220 9.62 -9.83 28.65
C LEU A 220 8.42 -8.93 28.97
N THR A 221 8.28 -7.83 28.24
CA THR A 221 7.16 -6.90 28.42
C THR A 221 6.42 -6.64 27.13
N LEU A 222 5.13 -6.30 27.23
CA LEU A 222 4.28 -5.99 26.08
C LEU A 222 4.06 -4.48 25.95
N LEU A 223 4.26 -3.96 24.74
CA LEU A 223 3.88 -2.60 24.34
C LEU A 223 2.79 -2.67 23.27
N PHE A 224 1.58 -2.28 23.64
CA PHE A 224 0.46 -2.17 22.70
C PHE A 224 0.51 -0.85 21.93
N LEU A 225 0.47 -0.93 20.60
CA LEU A 225 0.36 0.22 19.73
C LEU A 225 -1.01 0.90 19.88
N PRO A 226 -1.14 2.21 19.60
CA PRO A 226 -2.44 2.85 19.55
C PRO A 226 -3.30 2.27 18.42
N PRO A 227 -4.64 2.19 18.59
CA PRO A 227 -5.53 1.74 17.53
C PRO A 227 -5.32 2.48 16.21
N TYR A 228 -5.58 1.81 15.10
CA TYR A 228 -5.51 2.40 13.75
C TYR A 228 -4.13 2.98 13.38
N SER A 229 -3.05 2.41 13.93
CA SER A 229 -1.67 2.88 13.72
C SER A 229 -0.75 1.80 13.11
N PRO A 230 -1.16 1.14 12.01
CA PRO A 230 -0.39 0.06 11.36
C PRO A 230 1.03 0.49 10.98
N GLU A 231 1.22 1.76 10.62
CA GLU A 231 2.53 2.32 10.28
C GLU A 231 3.56 2.33 11.40
N LEU A 232 3.15 2.14 12.66
CA LEU A 232 4.06 1.98 13.79
C LEU A 232 4.51 0.52 13.96
N ASN A 233 3.81 -0.44 13.33
CA ASN A 233 4.15 -1.85 13.41
C ASN A 233 5.10 -2.22 12.26
N HIS A 234 6.41 -2.24 12.53
CA HIS A 234 7.40 -2.41 11.47
C HIS A 234 7.32 -3.77 10.77
N ILE A 235 6.83 -4.83 11.43
CA ILE A 235 6.67 -6.15 10.82
C ILE A 235 5.66 -6.16 9.67
N GLU A 236 4.77 -5.17 9.57
CA GLU A 236 3.92 -5.02 8.38
C GLU A 236 4.75 -4.84 7.10
N LEU A 237 5.91 -4.18 7.20
CA LEU A 237 6.82 -4.04 6.07
C LEU A 237 7.44 -5.39 5.68
N LEU A 238 7.78 -6.22 6.66
CA LEU A 238 8.23 -7.59 6.42
C LEU A 238 7.15 -8.39 5.67
N TRP A 239 5.91 -8.36 6.16
CA TRP A 239 4.78 -9.05 5.50
C TRP A 239 4.51 -8.54 4.10
N HIS A 240 4.62 -7.23 3.88
CA HIS A 240 4.52 -6.65 2.56
C HIS A 240 5.64 -7.17 1.64
N ARG A 241 6.89 -7.28 2.13
CA ARG A 241 8.00 -7.85 1.35
C ARG A 241 7.78 -9.33 1.03
N CYS A 242 7.38 -10.13 2.01
CA CYS A 242 7.04 -11.54 1.81
C CYS A 242 5.99 -11.72 0.70
N LYS A 243 4.84 -11.03 0.82
CA LYS A 243 3.70 -11.21 -0.08
C LYS A 243 3.91 -10.67 -1.49
N HIS A 244 4.63 -9.55 -1.63
CA HIS A 244 4.71 -8.85 -2.92
C HIS A 244 6.01 -9.07 -3.68
N TYR A 245 7.07 -9.56 -3.03
CA TYR A 245 8.40 -9.66 -3.64
C TYR A 245 9.09 -11.00 -3.43
N TRP A 246 8.93 -11.65 -2.28
CA TRP A 246 9.70 -12.86 -1.97
C TRP A 246 8.95 -14.16 -2.29
N VAL A 247 7.63 -14.19 -2.09
CA VAL A 247 6.75 -15.23 -2.62
C VAL A 247 6.40 -14.86 -4.07
N ARG A 248 6.66 -15.78 -5.00
CA ARG A 248 6.49 -15.54 -6.43
C ARG A 248 5.09 -15.96 -6.88
N PRO A 249 4.59 -15.41 -8.00
CA PRO A 249 3.27 -15.77 -8.50
C PRO A 249 3.06 -17.27 -8.72
N GLU A 250 4.11 -18.00 -9.08
CA GLU A 250 4.07 -19.44 -9.32
C GLU A 250 3.85 -20.24 -8.03
N ASP A 251 4.29 -19.72 -6.88
CA ASP A 251 4.20 -20.41 -5.59
C ASP A 251 2.74 -20.52 -5.10
N TYR A 252 1.85 -19.65 -5.58
CA TYR A 252 0.42 -19.62 -5.22
C TYR A 252 -0.43 -20.70 -5.91
N GLN A 253 0.17 -21.54 -6.77
CA GLN A 253 -0.56 -22.55 -7.55
C GLN A 253 -1.26 -23.59 -6.67
N SER A 254 -0.64 -24.02 -5.56
CA SER A 254 -1.21 -24.96 -4.60
C SER A 254 -0.96 -24.51 -3.15
N ASP A 255 -1.73 -25.05 -2.20
CA ASP A 255 -1.51 -24.77 -0.77
C ASP A 255 -0.16 -25.31 -0.30
N HIS A 256 0.22 -26.52 -0.76
CA HIS A 256 1.50 -27.15 -0.45
C HIS A 256 2.71 -26.35 -0.95
N THR A 257 2.70 -25.94 -2.22
CA THR A 257 3.79 -25.11 -2.79
C THR A 257 3.89 -23.76 -2.09
N LEU A 258 2.74 -23.17 -1.73
CA LEU A 258 2.70 -21.91 -0.99
C LEU A 258 3.32 -22.08 0.40
N LEU A 259 2.96 -23.14 1.14
CA LEU A 259 3.52 -23.44 2.46
C LEU A 259 5.03 -23.59 2.40
N GLN A 260 5.53 -24.46 1.51
CA GLN A 260 6.95 -24.70 1.32
C GLN A 260 7.71 -23.40 1.02
N ARG A 261 7.14 -22.54 0.16
CA ARG A 261 7.75 -21.26 -0.16
C ARG A 261 7.77 -20.31 1.02
N VAL A 262 6.65 -20.21 1.76
CA VAL A 262 6.54 -19.34 2.93
C VAL A 262 7.56 -19.76 3.98
N GLU A 263 7.63 -21.04 4.35
CA GLU A 263 8.62 -21.57 5.28
C GLU A 263 10.06 -21.33 4.79
N TYR A 264 10.31 -21.56 3.49
CA TYR A 264 11.62 -21.30 2.89
C TYR A 264 12.05 -19.84 3.06
N VAL A 265 11.13 -18.90 2.86
CA VAL A 265 11.39 -17.45 2.98
C VAL A 265 11.60 -17.06 4.44
N LEU A 266 10.68 -17.47 5.33
CA LEU A 266 10.73 -17.14 6.76
C LEU A 266 12.04 -17.60 7.40
N ASN A 267 12.49 -18.83 7.10
CA ASN A 267 13.74 -19.41 7.63
C ASN A 267 15.03 -18.75 7.08
N ARG A 268 14.89 -17.83 6.12
CA ARG A 268 16.02 -17.10 5.49
C ARG A 268 15.91 -15.59 5.63
N VAL A 269 14.93 -15.09 6.38
CA VAL A 269 14.91 -13.69 6.82
C VAL A 269 16.17 -13.44 7.63
N GLY A 270 16.82 -12.31 7.39
CA GLY A 270 18.11 -11.97 7.98
C GLY A 270 19.34 -12.48 7.25
N ARG A 271 19.16 -13.40 6.29
CA ARG A 271 20.24 -13.98 5.47
C ARG A 271 20.08 -13.57 4.02
N ASN A 272 19.14 -14.20 3.33
CA ASN A 272 18.85 -13.95 1.91
C ASN A 272 17.77 -12.87 1.74
N TYR A 273 16.97 -12.63 2.77
CA TYR A 273 15.86 -11.69 2.75
C TYR A 273 16.02 -10.69 3.89
N THR A 274 16.27 -9.44 3.54
CA THR A 274 16.39 -8.33 4.49
C THR A 274 15.49 -7.19 4.08
N VAL A 275 15.02 -6.42 5.06
CA VAL A 275 14.16 -5.26 4.87
C VAL A 275 14.95 -4.01 5.17
N SER A 276 15.15 -3.16 4.16
CA SER A 276 15.77 -1.85 4.35
C SER A 276 14.72 -0.80 4.73
N PHE A 277 15.00 -0.05 5.79
CA PHE A 277 14.26 1.14 6.21
C PHE A 277 14.94 2.38 5.61
N ALA A 278 14.79 2.56 4.28
CA ALA A 278 15.28 3.73 3.55
C ALA A 278 14.20 4.80 3.42
#